data_AF-A0A8S1N9X9-F1
#
_entry.id   AF-A0A8S1N9X9-F1
#
_cell.length_a   1.000
_cell.length_b   1.000
_cell.length_c   1.000
_cell.angle_alpha   90.00
_cell.angle_beta   90.00
_cell.angle_gamma   90.00
#
_symmetry.space_group_name_H-M   'P 1'
#
loop_
_entity.id
_entity.type
_entity.pdbx_description
1 polymer ?
#
loop_
_entity_poly.entity_id
_entity_poly.type
_entity_poly.pdbx_seq_one_letter_code
_entity_poly.pdbx_strand_id
1 'polypeptide(L)'
;MFLNIAALPVLTITIRKNLMKLVAPHLIPKDNLQITLPTALFTLIIILPCATLAILLQHKIEMIVGITGGVCGVFILLTIPAALVLQGRKKHKVKYIDNPYISKFQHPFWIWTLIVLGCVFVPYNLYMQIKKII
;
A
#
# COMPACT_ATOMS: atom_id res chain seq x y z
N MET A 1 22.33 -11.17 -1.94
CA MET A 1 21.75 -11.23 -3.31
C MET A 1 20.66 -12.29 -3.47
N PHE A 2 20.87 -13.54 -3.04
CA PHE A 2 19.88 -14.63 -3.19
C PHE A 2 18.49 -14.36 -2.61
N LEU A 3 18.39 -13.61 -1.50
CA LEU A 3 17.10 -13.28 -0.87
C LEU A 3 16.17 -12.49 -1.81
N ASN A 4 16.72 -11.56 -2.61
CA ASN A 4 15.91 -10.74 -3.52
C ASN A 4 15.42 -11.54 -4.74
N ILE A 5 16.19 -12.52 -5.20
CA ILE A 5 15.82 -13.40 -6.32
C ILE A 5 14.66 -14.31 -5.91
N ALA A 6 14.68 -14.85 -4.70
CA ALA A 6 13.60 -15.68 -4.17
C ALA A 6 12.34 -14.86 -3.79
N ALA A 7 12.51 -13.62 -3.33
CA ALA A 7 11.40 -12.77 -2.93
C ALA A 7 10.59 -12.22 -4.12
N LEU A 8 11.23 -11.94 -5.26
CA LEU A 8 10.58 -11.32 -6.41
C LEU A 8 9.38 -12.15 -6.96
N PRO A 9 9.49 -13.47 -7.18
CA PRO A 9 8.35 -14.28 -7.61
C PRO A 9 7.20 -14.26 -6.61
N VAL A 10 7.51 -14.39 -5.32
CA VAL A 10 6.50 -14.41 -4.25
C VAL A 10 5.75 -13.08 -4.18
N LEU A 11 6.47 -11.96 -4.20
CA LEU A 11 5.87 -10.62 -4.23
C LEU A 11 5.00 -10.42 -5.47
N THR A 12 5.48 -10.85 -6.64
CA THR A 12 4.73 -10.74 -7.90
C THR A 12 3.42 -11.50 -7.85
N ILE A 13 3.43 -12.74 -7.33
CA ILE A 13 2.22 -13.57 -7.18
C ILE A 13 1.24 -12.91 -6.20
N THR A 14 1.74 -12.39 -5.07
CA THR A 14 0.91 -11.74 -4.04
C THR A 14 0.26 -10.47 -4.56
N ILE A 15 1.03 -9.58 -5.21
CA ILE A 15 0.51 -8.33 -5.79
C ILE A 15 -0.51 -8.65 -6.88
N ARG A 16 -0.23 -9.64 -7.75
CA ARG A 16 -1.17 -10.09 -8.79
C ARG A 16 -2.50 -10.53 -8.20
N LYS A 17 -2.48 -11.40 -7.19
CA LYS A 17 -3.70 -11.88 -6.53
C LYS A 17 -4.50 -10.74 -5.89
N ASN A 18 -3.82 -9.82 -5.20
CA ASN A 18 -4.47 -8.66 -4.58
C ASN A 18 -5.08 -7.71 -5.63
N LEU A 19 -4.34 -7.45 -6.71
CA LEU A 19 -4.79 -6.57 -7.79
C LEU A 19 -5.97 -7.17 -8.56
N MET A 20 -5.93 -8.47 -8.89
CA MET A 20 -7.05 -9.17 -9.51
C MET A 20 -8.30 -9.15 -8.61
N LYS A 21 -8.13 -9.34 -7.30
CA LYS A 21 -9.23 -9.23 -6.34
C LYS A 21 -9.82 -7.81 -6.25
N LEU A 22 -9.01 -6.79 -6.46
CA LEU A 22 -9.47 -5.39 -6.46
C LEU A 22 -10.18 -5.02 -7.77
N VAL A 23 -9.64 -5.41 -8.92
CA VAL A 23 -10.05 -4.92 -10.24
C VAL A 23 -11.06 -5.85 -10.92
N ALA A 24 -10.83 -7.16 -10.86
CA ALA A 24 -11.65 -8.15 -11.57
C ALA A 24 -11.83 -9.43 -10.75
N PRO A 25 -12.65 -9.39 -9.67
CA PRO A 25 -12.86 -10.52 -8.77
C PRO A 25 -13.40 -11.77 -9.50
N HIS A 26 -14.14 -11.56 -10.58
CA HIS A 26 -14.75 -12.61 -11.40
C HIS A 26 -13.76 -13.33 -12.33
N LEU A 27 -12.56 -12.76 -12.54
CA LEU A 27 -11.52 -13.34 -13.39
C LEU A 27 -10.47 -14.13 -12.60
N ILE A 28 -10.69 -14.34 -11.29
CA ILE A 28 -9.80 -15.14 -10.46
C ILE A 28 -9.99 -16.61 -10.85
N PRO A 29 -8.95 -17.30 -11.35
CA PRO A 29 -9.07 -18.71 -11.68
C PRO A 29 -9.38 -19.52 -10.41
N LYS A 30 -10.32 -20.47 -10.52
CA LYS A 30 -10.70 -21.37 -9.41
C LYS A 30 -9.51 -22.24 -8.96
N ASP A 31 -8.64 -22.59 -9.91
CA ASP A 31 -7.40 -23.31 -9.66
C ASP A 31 -6.20 -22.35 -9.65
N ASN A 32 -5.49 -22.31 -8.52
CA ASN A 32 -4.35 -21.40 -8.29
C ASN A 32 -3.15 -21.62 -9.22
N LEU A 33 -3.07 -22.77 -9.91
CA LEU A 33 -1.93 -23.16 -10.76
C LEU A 33 -2.15 -22.89 -12.26
N GLN A 34 -3.38 -22.60 -12.69
CA GLN A 34 -3.64 -22.41 -14.12
C GLN A 34 -3.24 -21.00 -14.56
N ILE A 35 -2.31 -20.93 -15.52
CA ILE A 35 -1.95 -19.66 -16.17
C ILE A 35 -3.02 -19.33 -17.20
N THR A 36 -4.06 -18.61 -16.77
CA THR A 36 -5.05 -18.05 -17.67
C THR A 36 -4.54 -16.73 -18.28
N LEU A 37 -5.01 -16.38 -19.47
CA LEU A 37 -4.71 -15.11 -20.14
C LEU A 37 -4.82 -13.86 -19.24
N PRO A 38 -5.87 -13.67 -18.41
CA PRO A 38 -5.92 -12.55 -17.45
C PRO A 38 -4.77 -12.59 -16.45
N THR A 39 -4.44 -13.76 -15.90
CA THR A 39 -3.34 -13.93 -14.96
C THR A 39 -1.99 -13.51 -15.57
N ALA A 40 -1.75 -13.83 -16.84
CA ALA A 40 -0.56 -13.39 -17.57
C ALA A 40 -0.55 -11.86 -17.79
N LEU A 41 -1.67 -11.28 -18.23
CA LEU A 41 -1.79 -9.82 -18.42
C LEU A 41 -1.55 -9.04 -17.13
N PHE A 42 -2.17 -9.45 -16.01
CA PHE A 42 -1.93 -8.81 -14.71
C PHE A 42 -0.48 -8.95 -14.25
N THR A 43 0.17 -10.09 -14.55
CA THR A 43 1.60 -10.27 -14.26
C THR A 43 2.46 -9.30 -15.07
N LEU A 44 2.17 -9.13 -16.36
CA LEU A 44 2.87 -8.19 -17.23
C LEU A 44 2.69 -6.74 -16.77
N ILE A 45 1.47 -6.35 -16.39
CA ILE A 45 1.17 -5.01 -15.86
C ILE A 45 1.98 -4.71 -14.59
N ILE A 46 2.29 -5.70 -13.77
CA ILE A 46 3.11 -5.53 -12.55
C ILE A 46 4.60 -5.48 -12.89
N ILE A 47 5.09 -6.37 -13.76
CA ILE A 47 6.53 -6.49 -14.03
C ILE A 47 7.03 -5.36 -14.95
N LEU A 48 6.24 -4.97 -15.95
CA LEU A 48 6.64 -3.98 -16.95
C LEU A 48 7.02 -2.60 -16.37
N PRO A 49 6.25 -1.97 -15.45
CA PRO A 49 6.68 -0.72 -14.82
C PRO A 49 7.94 -0.91 -13.95
N CYS A 50 8.07 -2.04 -13.24
CA CYS A 50 9.26 -2.32 -12.44
C CYS A 50 10.52 -2.48 -13.32
N ALA A 51 10.40 -3.20 -14.44
CA ALA A 51 11.50 -3.42 -15.38
C ALA A 51 11.90 -2.13 -16.09
N THR A 52 10.92 -1.34 -16.56
CA THR A 52 11.19 -0.05 -17.21
C THR A 52 11.85 0.94 -16.25
N LEU A 53 11.37 1.06 -15.01
CA LEU A 53 12.00 1.91 -14.00
C LEU A 53 13.42 1.43 -13.65
N ALA A 54 13.65 0.12 -13.56
CA ALA A 54 14.98 -0.44 -13.30
C ALA A 54 15.99 -0.07 -14.40
N ILE A 55 15.58 -0.09 -15.67
CA ILE A 55 16.44 0.26 -16.81
C ILE A 55 16.67 1.78 -16.88
N LEU A 56 15.61 2.58 -16.76
CA LEU A 56 15.68 4.03 -16.95
C LEU A 56 16.32 4.78 -15.77
N LEU A 57 16.18 4.27 -14.55
CA LEU A 57 16.58 4.95 -13.31
C LEU A 57 17.65 4.19 -12.53
N GLN A 58 18.45 3.34 -13.20
CA GLN A 58 19.52 2.56 -12.58
C GLN A 58 20.49 3.38 -11.71
N HIS A 59 20.75 4.65 -12.06
CA HIS A 59 21.64 5.53 -11.32
C HIS A 59 20.94 6.34 -10.21
N LYS A 60 19.60 6.27 -10.12
CA LYS A 60 18.77 7.07 -9.20
C LYS A 60 17.87 6.18 -8.34
N ILE A 61 18.37 5.03 -7.89
CA ILE A 61 17.61 4.08 -7.05
C ILE A 61 17.16 4.75 -5.74
N GLU A 62 18.00 5.60 -5.14
CA GLU A 62 17.66 6.33 -3.91
C GLU A 62 16.40 7.20 -4.10
N MET A 63 16.24 7.83 -5.26
CA MET A 63 15.05 8.64 -5.57
C MET A 63 13.79 7.78 -5.63
N ILE A 64 13.85 6.61 -6.28
CA ILE A 64 12.71 5.70 -6.40
C ILE A 64 12.28 5.21 -5.01
N VAL A 65 13.23 4.77 -4.19
CA VAL A 65 12.98 4.31 -2.82
C VAL A 65 12.48 5.46 -1.95
N GLY A 66 12.98 6.69 -2.16
CA GLY A 66 12.55 7.88 -1.44
C GLY A 66 11.09 8.26 -1.72
N ILE A 67 10.66 8.19 -2.97
CA ILE A 67 9.27 8.47 -3.36
C ILE A 67 8.34 7.34 -2.89
N THR A 68 8.70 6.09 -3.19
CA THR A 68 7.83 4.94 -2.88
C THR A 68 7.80 4.60 -1.40
N GLY A 69 8.95 4.45 -0.75
CA GLY A 69 9.04 4.12 0.67
C GLY A 69 8.81 5.32 1.59
N GLY A 70 9.32 6.49 1.21
CA GLY A 70 9.17 7.72 2.00
C GLY A 70 7.77 8.33 1.85
N VAL A 71 7.41 8.79 0.66
CA VAL A 71 6.14 9.51 0.46
C VAL A 71 4.94 8.57 0.51
N CYS A 72 4.91 7.53 -0.34
CA CYS A 72 3.76 6.61 -0.38
C CYS A 72 3.68 5.78 0.91
N GLY A 73 4.81 5.36 1.48
CA GLY A 73 4.82 4.61 2.74
C GLY A 73 4.22 5.41 3.90
N VAL A 74 4.66 6.66 4.10
CA VAL A 74 4.10 7.53 5.15
C VAL A 74 2.62 7.79 4.92
N PHE A 75 2.20 8.02 3.67
CA PHE A 75 0.79 8.22 3.33
C PHE A 75 -0.07 7.00 3.69
N ILE A 76 0.37 5.80 3.32
CA ILE A 76 -0.33 4.54 3.60
C ILE A 76 -0.39 4.28 5.12
N LEU A 77 0.72 4.47 5.82
CA LEU A 77 0.83 4.14 7.25
C LEU A 77 0.07 5.11 8.16
N LEU A 78 -0.02 6.39 7.82
CA LEU A 78 -0.66 7.39 8.67
C LEU A 78 -2.12 7.67 8.25
N THR A 79 -2.36 7.83 6.95
CA THR A 79 -3.65 8.32 6.45
C THR A 79 -4.71 7.21 6.38
N ILE A 80 -4.35 6.04 5.84
CA ILE A 80 -5.31 4.94 5.63
C ILE A 80 -5.90 4.41 6.95
N PRO A 81 -5.11 4.01 7.97
CA PRO A 81 -5.69 3.49 9.21
C PRO A 81 -6.54 4.55 9.93
N ALA A 82 -6.11 5.81 9.92
CA ALA A 82 -6.90 6.89 10.51
C ALA A 82 -8.25 7.07 9.80
N ALA A 83 -8.27 7.06 8.47
CA ALA A 83 -9.49 7.17 7.68
C ALA A 83 -10.43 5.97 7.90
N LEU A 84 -9.90 4.75 7.94
CA LEU A 84 -10.67 3.53 8.21
C LEU A 84 -11.32 3.57 9.59
N VAL A 85 -10.60 4.04 10.60
CA VAL A 85 -11.14 4.13 11.97
C VAL A 85 -12.22 5.21 12.06
N LEU A 86 -12.06 6.36 11.40
CA LEU A 86 -13.12 7.38 11.33
C LEU A 86 -14.39 6.85 10.67
N GLN A 87 -14.26 6.16 9.53
CA GLN A 87 -15.40 5.57 8.83
C GLN A 87 -16.06 4.45 9.65
N GLY A 88 -15.26 3.57 10.26
CA GLY A 88 -15.75 2.50 11.12
C GLY A 88 -16.54 3.05 12.31
N ARG A 89 -16.01 4.06 13.01
CA ARG A 89 -16.69 4.69 14.16
C ARG A 89 -17.97 5.42 13.76
N LYS A 90 -18.00 6.06 12.58
CA LYS A 90 -19.22 6.70 12.04
C LYS A 90 -20.32 5.66 11.75
N LYS A 91 -19.94 4.50 11.22
CA LYS A 91 -20.87 3.41 10.86
C LYS A 91 -21.38 2.62 12.08
N HIS A 92 -20.56 2.51 13.13
CA HIS A 92 -20.87 1.75 14.35
C HIS A 92 -21.11 2.66 15.56
N LYS A 93 -22.00 3.65 15.45
CA LYS A 93 -22.45 4.50 16.58
C LYS A 93 -23.24 3.73 17.67
N VAL A 94 -23.46 2.44 17.50
CA VAL A 94 -24.21 1.61 18.46
C VAL A 94 -23.36 1.39 19.70
N LYS A 95 -23.89 1.73 20.88
CA LYS A 95 -23.19 1.53 22.16
C LYS A 95 -22.90 0.03 22.31
N TYR A 96 -21.62 -0.30 22.32
CA TYR A 96 -21.11 -1.62 22.65
C TYR A 96 -21.21 -1.83 24.17
N ILE A 97 -22.43 -1.87 24.71
CA ILE A 97 -22.67 -1.97 26.17
C ILE A 97 -22.20 -3.34 26.68
N ASP A 98 -22.24 -4.38 25.83
CA ASP A 98 -21.92 -5.77 26.20
C ASP A 98 -20.77 -6.39 25.39
N ASN A 99 -19.89 -5.60 24.76
CA ASN A 99 -18.75 -6.16 24.00
C ASN A 99 -17.50 -6.29 24.88
N PRO A 100 -17.09 -7.51 25.31
CA PRO A 100 -15.88 -7.71 26.11
C PRO A 100 -14.58 -7.41 25.35
N TYR A 101 -14.64 -7.27 24.02
CA TYR A 101 -13.48 -6.98 23.15
C TYR A 101 -13.40 -5.50 22.73
N ILE A 102 -14.01 -4.59 23.50
CA ILE A 102 -13.97 -3.17 23.16
C ILE A 102 -12.53 -2.63 23.22
N SER A 103 -12.14 -1.86 22.20
CA SER A 103 -10.83 -1.22 22.19
C SER A 103 -10.70 -0.23 23.35
N LYS A 104 -9.59 -0.30 24.10
CA LYS A 104 -9.26 0.68 25.15
C LYS A 104 -8.92 2.07 24.59
N PHE A 105 -8.62 2.17 23.29
CA PHE A 105 -8.31 3.42 22.60
C PHE A 105 -9.55 4.13 22.06
N GLN A 106 -10.53 4.38 22.93
CA GLN A 106 -11.82 4.97 22.52
C GLN A 106 -11.71 6.45 22.17
N HIS A 107 -10.79 7.17 22.80
CA HIS A 107 -10.65 8.61 22.60
C HIS A 107 -10.23 8.93 21.16
N PRO A 108 -10.86 9.89 20.46
CA PRO A 108 -10.55 10.19 19.05
C PRO A 108 -9.22 10.93 18.86
N PHE A 109 -8.58 11.39 19.95
CA PHE A 109 -7.32 12.14 19.90
C PHE A 109 -6.25 11.46 19.06
N TRP A 110 -6.00 10.17 19.25
CA TRP A 110 -4.95 9.48 18.49
C TRP A 110 -5.21 9.46 16.98
N ILE A 111 -6.48 9.46 16.56
CA ILE A 111 -6.86 9.48 15.15
C ILE A 111 -6.56 10.86 14.56
N TRP A 112 -6.95 11.92 15.26
CA TRP A 112 -6.64 13.29 14.85
C TRP A 112 -5.15 13.55 14.80
N THR A 113 -4.39 13.03 15.78
CA THR A 113 -2.93 13.09 15.77
C THR A 113 -2.36 12.42 14.52
N LEU A 114 -2.82 11.21 14.15
CA LEU A 114 -2.36 10.54 12.92
C LEU A 114 -2.68 11.32 11.65
N ILE A 115 -3.85 11.96 11.59
CA ILE A 115 -4.23 12.80 10.44
C ILE A 115 -3.34 14.03 10.35
N VAL A 116 -3.12 14.73 11.47
CA VAL A 116 -2.23 15.90 11.51
C VAL A 116 -0.80 15.50 11.12
N LEU A 117 -0.28 14.41 11.68
CA LEU A 117 1.05 13.90 11.31
C LEU A 117 1.11 13.50 9.83
N GLY A 118 0.06 12.87 9.28
CA GLY A 118 -0.03 12.59 7.85
C GLY A 118 -0.01 13.86 7.00
N CYS A 119 -0.81 14.86 7.36
CA CYS A 119 -0.86 16.16 6.69
C CYS A 119 0.45 16.94 6.76
N VAL A 120 1.29 16.72 7.77
CA VAL A 120 2.61 17.37 7.88
C VAL A 120 3.69 16.56 7.19
N PHE A 121 3.79 15.26 7.48
CA PHE A 121 4.90 14.43 7.02
C PHE A 121 4.82 14.07 5.54
N VAL A 122 3.62 13.91 4.95
CA VAL A 122 3.49 13.63 3.51
C VAL A 122 4.04 14.78 2.66
N PRO A 123 3.58 16.05 2.81
CA PRO A 123 4.14 17.15 2.04
C PRO A 123 5.58 17.48 2.43
N TYR A 124 5.98 17.30 3.70
CA TYR A 124 7.37 17.48 4.10
C TYR A 124 8.30 16.48 3.40
N ASN A 125 7.94 15.19 3.37
CA ASN A 125 8.71 14.18 2.65
C ASN A 125 8.72 14.47 1.15
N LEU A 126 7.59 14.88 0.57
CA LEU A 126 7.52 15.25 -0.84
C LEU A 126 8.46 16.42 -1.16
N TYR A 127 8.45 17.47 -0.34
CA TYR A 127 9.34 18.62 -0.49
C TYR A 127 10.82 18.23 -0.40
N MET A 128 11.17 17.41 0.61
CA MET A 128 12.54 16.92 0.78
C MET A 128 13.00 16.07 -0.41
N GLN A 129 12.11 15.26 -1.00
CA GLN A 129 12.44 14.51 -2.20
C GLN A 129 12.61 15.44 -3.39
N ILE A 130 11.71 16.39 -3.65
CA ILE A 130 11.83 17.35 -4.76
C ILE A 130 13.14 18.14 -4.68
N LYS A 131 13.53 18.59 -3.47
CA LYS A 131 14.79 19.30 -3.26
C LYS A 131 16.03 18.46 -3.56
N LYS A 132 15.97 17.14 -3.43
CA LYS A 132 17.08 16.25 -3.84
C LYS A 132 17.18 16.06 -5.36
N ILE A 133 16.13 16.45 -6.11
CA ILE A 133 16.03 16.24 -7.56
C ILE A 133 16.51 17.47 -8.34
N ILE A 134 16.24 18.67 -7.81
CA ILE A 134 16.65 19.99 -8.32
C ILE A 134 18.09 20.28 -7.88
#